data_AF-A0AA90H0V7-F1
#
_entry.id   AF-A0AA90H0V7-F1
#
_cell.length_a   1.000
_cell.length_b   1.000
_cell.length_c   1.000
_cell.angle_alpha   90.00
_cell.angle_beta   90.00
_cell.angle_gamma   90.00
#
_symmetry.space_group_name_H-M   'P 1'
#
loop_
_entity.id
_entity.type
_entity.pdbx_description
1 polymer ?
#
loop_
_entity_poly.entity_id
_entity_poly.type
_entity_poly.pdbx_seq_one_letter_code
_entity_poly.pdbx_strand_id
1 'polypeptide(L)'
;MTMSDWKITGAMENLTGDWVYYVCTGVAAFAQLHMSRHVDSPGDDHMATNDRRYYYYGVTGTFNAAARAAPQAVRQLLVDAWRNYYSVQ
;
A
#
# COMPACT_ATOMS: atom_id res chain seq x y z
N MET A 1 15.87 -7.80 -6.53
CA MET A 1 14.49 -7.51 -6.95
C MET A 1 14.55 -6.21 -7.71
N THR A 2 14.22 -6.21 -8.99
CA THR A 2 14.27 -5.02 -9.87
C THR A 2 13.00 -4.19 -9.66
N MET A 3 13.06 -2.86 -9.85
CA MET A 3 11.94 -1.89 -9.78
C MET A 3 10.63 -2.27 -10.52
N SER A 4 10.60 -3.40 -11.23
CA SER A 4 9.55 -3.90 -12.11
C SER A 4 8.25 -4.32 -11.42
N ASP A 5 8.30 -4.60 -10.12
CA ASP A 5 7.19 -5.30 -9.48
C ASP A 5 6.03 -4.36 -9.18
N TRP A 6 6.30 -3.10 -8.79
CA TRP A 6 5.27 -2.11 -8.46
C TRP A 6 4.98 -1.20 -9.65
N LYS A 7 3.76 -1.28 -10.18
CA LYS A 7 3.33 -0.51 -11.35
C LYS A 7 2.25 0.49 -10.99
N ILE A 8 2.37 1.71 -11.52
CA ILE A 8 1.33 2.72 -11.40
C ILE A 8 0.04 2.17 -12.04
N THR A 9 -1.08 2.33 -11.34
CA THR A 9 -2.40 2.11 -11.91
C THR A 9 -3.00 3.45 -12.34
N GLY A 10 -3.90 3.43 -13.32
CA GLY A 10 -4.69 4.61 -13.69
C GLY A 10 -5.78 4.98 -12.66
N ALA A 11 -5.82 4.34 -11.49
CA ALA A 11 -6.80 4.60 -10.44
C ALA A 11 -6.28 5.66 -9.45
N MET A 12 -7.21 6.47 -8.92
CA MET A 12 -6.98 7.48 -7.88
C MET A 12 -7.92 7.18 -6.70
N GLU A 13 -7.51 7.44 -5.44
CA GLU A 13 -8.26 7.04 -4.22
C GLU A 13 -9.64 7.66 -4.18
N ASN A 14 -9.65 8.94 -4.55
CA ASN A 14 -10.71 9.90 -4.37
C ASN A 14 -11.02 10.66 -5.68
N LEU A 15 -10.41 10.26 -6.80
CA LEU A 15 -10.55 10.90 -8.11
C LEU A 15 -10.15 12.39 -8.16
N THR A 16 -9.40 12.89 -7.17
CA THR A 16 -8.99 14.31 -7.13
C THR A 16 -7.66 14.58 -7.83
N GLY A 17 -6.88 13.54 -8.14
CA GLY A 17 -5.52 13.67 -8.69
C GLY A 17 -4.42 13.72 -7.63
N ASP A 18 -4.78 13.83 -6.34
CA ASP A 18 -3.82 13.98 -5.24
C ASP A 18 -3.15 12.66 -4.84
N TRP A 19 -3.58 11.55 -5.43
CA TRP A 19 -3.13 10.20 -5.08
C TRP A 19 -2.68 9.41 -6.30
N VAL A 20 -1.53 8.76 -6.18
CA VAL A 20 -0.97 7.83 -7.16
C VAL A 20 -0.98 6.42 -6.59
N TYR A 21 -1.47 5.46 -7.36
CA TYR A 21 -1.70 4.08 -6.94
C TYR A 21 -0.68 3.15 -7.57
N TYR A 22 -0.09 2.27 -6.78
CA TYR A 22 0.80 1.23 -7.28
C TYR A 22 0.29 -0.15 -6.89
N VAL A 23 0.32 -1.10 -7.81
CA VAL A 23 0.02 -2.51 -7.55
C VAL A 23 1.27 -3.35 -7.77
N CYS A 24 1.44 -4.38 -6.95
CA CYS A 24 2.53 -5.33 -7.12
C CYS A 24 2.13 -6.44 -8.11
N THR A 25 2.88 -6.56 -9.20
CA THR A 25 2.72 -7.59 -10.24
C THR A 25 3.79 -8.68 -10.17
N GLY A 26 4.89 -8.47 -9.43
CA GLY A 26 5.99 -9.43 -9.31
C GLY A 26 5.88 -10.38 -8.12
N VAL A 27 5.06 -10.07 -7.12
CA VAL A 27 4.89 -10.89 -5.90
C VAL A 27 3.42 -11.26 -5.73
N ALA A 28 3.08 -12.53 -6.00
CA ALA A 28 1.69 -13.02 -5.94
C ALA A 28 1.02 -12.80 -4.57
N ALA A 29 1.78 -12.85 -3.48
CA ALA A 29 1.27 -12.58 -2.13
C ALA A 29 0.72 -11.16 -1.97
N PHE A 30 1.18 -10.20 -2.77
CA PHE A 30 0.76 -8.80 -2.71
C PHE A 30 -0.34 -8.44 -3.74
N ALA A 31 -0.86 -9.42 -4.49
CA ALA A 31 -1.86 -9.17 -5.54
C ALA A 31 -3.16 -8.52 -5.04
N GLN A 32 -3.47 -8.66 -3.75
CA GLN A 32 -4.66 -8.08 -3.11
C GLN A 32 -4.38 -6.73 -2.43
N LEU A 33 -3.18 -6.16 -2.63
CA LEU A 33 -2.73 -4.93 -2.01
C LEU A 33 -2.41 -3.88 -3.05
N HIS A 34 -2.51 -2.62 -2.65
CA HIS A 34 -1.98 -1.47 -3.37
C HIS A 34 -1.29 -0.50 -2.42
N MET A 35 -0.29 0.18 -2.96
CA MET A 35 0.37 1.31 -2.32
C MET A 35 -0.28 2.60 -2.82
N SER A 36 -0.77 3.41 -1.89
CA SER A 36 -1.28 4.75 -2.16
C SER A 36 -0.22 5.77 -1.80
N ARG A 37 0.19 6.58 -2.78
CA ARG A 37 1.12 7.69 -2.61
C ARG A 37 0.37 9.01 -2.70
N HIS A 38 0.46 9.85 -1.69
CA HIS A 38 -0.12 11.20 -1.77
C HIS A 38 0.90 12.13 -2.44
N VAL A 39 0.46 12.90 -3.43
CA VAL A 39 1.31 13.81 -4.22
C VAL A 39 1.88 14.94 -3.36
N ASP A 40 1.02 15.60 -2.56
CA ASP A 40 1.41 16.75 -1.75
C ASP A 40 1.75 16.43 -0.28
N SER A 41 1.36 15.25 0.21
CA SER A 41 1.53 14.87 1.63
C SER A 41 2.09 13.46 1.77
N PRO A 42 3.39 13.23 1.52
CA PRO A 42 4.00 11.91 1.62
C PRO A 42 3.84 11.24 3.01
N GLY A 43 3.52 12.01 4.05
CA GLY A 43 3.18 11.48 5.38
C GLY A 43 1.91 10.62 5.40
N ASP A 44 1.03 10.79 4.42
CA ASP A 44 -0.22 10.06 4.28
C ASP A 44 -0.10 8.80 3.41
N ASP A 45 1.10 8.52 2.90
CA ASP A 45 1.41 7.30 2.16
C ASP A 45 1.04 6.05 2.97
N HIS A 46 0.38 5.09 2.32
CA HIS A 46 -0.07 3.90 3.01
C HIS A 46 -0.19 2.68 2.07
N MET A 47 -0.06 1.50 2.66
CA MET A 47 -0.41 0.24 2.02
C MET A 47 -1.84 -0.12 2.39
N ALA A 48 -2.66 -0.52 1.41
CA ALA A 48 -4.04 -0.90 1.64
C ALA A 48 -4.44 -2.18 0.92
N THR A 49 -5.46 -2.87 1.44
CA THR A 49 -6.15 -3.93 0.70
C THR A 49 -7.02 -3.34 -0.41
N ASN A 50 -7.18 -4.07 -1.52
CA ASN A 50 -7.95 -3.60 -2.69
C ASN A 50 -9.42 -3.27 -2.40
N ASP A 51 -10.00 -3.88 -1.36
CA ASP A 51 -11.35 -3.56 -0.86
C ASP A 51 -11.39 -2.30 0.01
N ARG A 52 -10.26 -1.59 0.18
CA ARG A 52 -10.13 -0.35 0.95
C ARG A 52 -10.61 -0.51 2.38
N ARG A 53 -10.32 -1.66 2.98
CA ARG A 53 -10.72 -1.99 4.36
C ARG A 53 -9.57 -1.85 5.35
N TYR A 54 -8.40 -2.39 5.00
CA TYR A 54 -7.26 -2.46 5.91
C TYR A 54 -6.11 -1.62 5.40
N TYR A 55 -5.59 -0.76 6.27
CA TYR A 55 -4.57 0.23 5.95
C TYR A 55 -3.41 0.12 6.91
N TYR A 56 -2.20 0.20 6.37
CA TYR A 56 -0.96 0.37 7.09
C TYR A 56 -0.29 1.67 6.64
N TYR A 57 -0.23 2.65 7.55
CA TYR A 57 0.43 3.93 7.36
C TYR A 57 1.91 3.73 7.70
N GLY A 58 2.73 3.40 6.71
CA GLY A 58 4.09 2.97 6.96
C GLY A 58 5.05 4.07 7.43
N VAL A 59 4.71 5.34 7.17
CA VAL A 59 5.45 6.50 7.70
C VAL A 59 5.33 6.58 9.23
N THR A 60 4.12 6.40 9.76
CA THR A 60 3.86 6.43 11.21
C THR A 60 3.98 5.06 11.86
N GLY A 61 4.05 3.98 11.07
CA GLY A 61 4.05 2.60 11.54
C GLY A 61 2.71 2.17 12.16
N THR A 62 1.61 2.83 11.80
CA THR A 62 0.29 2.59 12.41
C THR A 62 -0.69 1.91 11.46
N PHE A 63 -1.76 1.36 12.02
CA PHE A 63 -2.86 0.75 11.29
C PHE A 63 -4.14 1.55 11.50
N ASN A 64 -5.03 1.58 10.49
CA ASN A 64 -6.39 2.08 10.72
C ASN A 64 -7.15 1.20 11.73
N ALA A 65 -8.29 1.68 12.22
CA ALA A 65 -9.06 0.98 13.25
C ALA A 65 -9.44 -0.46 12.83
N ALA A 66 -9.86 -0.64 11.57
CA ALA A 66 -10.21 -1.95 11.04
C ALA A 66 -9.00 -2.90 10.95
N ALA A 67 -7.84 -2.42 10.48
CA ALA A 67 -6.64 -3.25 10.35
C ALA A 67 -6.04 -3.64 11.71
N ARG A 68 -6.21 -2.83 12.76
CA ARG A 68 -5.79 -3.21 14.13
C ARG A 68 -6.49 -4.48 14.63
N ALA A 69 -7.75 -4.69 14.22
CA ALA A 69 -8.53 -5.88 14.53
C ALA A 69 -8.38 -7.02 13.49
N ALA A 70 -7.66 -6.78 12.39
CA ALA A 70 -7.46 -7.78 11.36
C ALA A 70 -6.53 -8.92 11.83
N PRO A 71 -6.64 -10.11 11.22
CA PRO A 71 -5.72 -11.21 11.48
C PRO A 71 -4.25 -10.78 11.39
N GLN A 72 -3.39 -11.32 12.25
CA GLN A 72 -1.96 -10.98 12.26
C GLN A 72 -1.31 -11.16 10.88
N ALA A 73 -1.69 -12.20 10.14
CA ALA A 73 -1.20 -12.44 8.79
C ALA A 73 -1.51 -11.28 7.82
N VAL A 74 -2.70 -10.67 7.92
CA VAL A 74 -3.07 -9.51 7.09
C VAL A 74 -2.24 -8.29 7.47
N ARG A 75 -2.10 -8.02 8.76
CA ARG A 75 -1.26 -6.91 9.26
C ARG A 75 0.19 -7.06 8.81
N GLN A 76 0.74 -8.27 8.90
CA GLN A 76 2.11 -8.56 8.49
C GLN A 76 2.27 -8.40 6.97
N LEU A 77 1.30 -8.87 6.18
CA LEU A 77 1.33 -8.73 4.72
C LEU A 77 1.39 -7.26 4.27
N LEU A 78 0.65 -6.37 4.93
CA LEU A 78 0.69 -4.93 4.66
C LEU A 78 2.06 -4.32 4.98
N VAL A 79 2.68 -4.70 6.10
CA VAL A 79 4.02 -4.26 6.50
C VAL A 79 5.08 -4.77 5.54
N ASP A 80 4.99 -6.04 5.14
CA ASP A 80 5.95 -6.66 4.23
C ASP A 80 5.85 -6.07 2.83
N ALA A 81 4.64 -5.79 2.34
CA ALA A 81 4.42 -5.10 1.08
C ALA A 81 4.99 -3.67 1.11
N TRP A 82 4.82 -2.93 2.22
CA TRP A 82 5.42 -1.60 2.38
C TRP A 82 6.94 -1.66 2.29
N ARG A 83 7.56 -2.57 3.06
CA ARG A 83 9.01 -2.77 3.03
C ARG A 83 9.48 -3.20 1.64
N ASN A 84 8.74 -4.08 0.98
CA ASN A 84 9.04 -4.50 -0.37
C ASN A 84 9.06 -3.28 -1.30
N TYR A 85 7.98 -2.47 -1.34
CA TYR A 85 7.89 -1.26 -2.18
C TYR A 85 9.12 -0.35 -2.04
N TYR A 86 9.56 -0.05 -0.82
CA TYR A 86 10.73 0.81 -0.59
C TYR A 86 12.09 0.11 -0.71
N SER A 87 12.14 -1.23 -0.66
CA SER A 87 13.38 -1.99 -0.90
C SER A 87 13.74 -2.11 -2.38
N VAL A 88 12.78 -1.82 -3.27
CA VAL A 88 12.98 -1.82 -4.73
C VAL A 88 13.28 -0.43 -5.29
N GLN A 89 13.26 0.62 -4.46
CA GLN A 89 13.61 1.99 -4.87
C GLN A 89 15.10 2.26 -4.78
#